data_AF-A0A1E1KN92-F1
#
_entry.id   AF-A0A1E1KN92-F1
#
_cell.length_a   1.000
_cell.length_b   1.000
_cell.length_c   1.000
_cell.angle_alpha   90.00
_cell.angle_beta   90.00
_cell.angle_gamma   90.00
#
_symmetry.space_group_name_H-M   'P 1'
#
loop_
_entity.id
_entity.type
_entity.pdbx_description
1 polymer ?
#
loop_
_entity_poly.entity_id
_entity_poly.type
_entity_poly.pdbx_seq_one_letter_code
_entity_poly.pdbx_strand_id
1 'polypeptide(L)'
;MPNLHSLNEEKVSEKCDRCADLAQKNFNRFVEEKLLPELRSLKSSTTGLNRLVIPPMWIILGAVDRPSYKTKTSDEEEYVITHSDLGPHNIMIDMETLEVISIIDWEYSGYFPPEFQKWGATREEHFAHFKDEDLTRKLAATIGL
;
A
#
# COMPACT_ATOMS: atom_id res chain seq x y z
N MET A 1 21.31 16.72 -0.03
CA MET A 1 19.86 16.54 0.22
C MET A 1 19.30 17.89 0.64
N PRO A 2 18.49 18.59 -0.17
CA PRO A 2 17.81 19.78 0.31
C PRO A 2 16.48 19.37 0.96
N ASN A 3 16.30 19.81 2.20
CA ASN A 3 15.05 19.80 2.94
C ASN A 3 13.94 20.49 2.12
N LEU A 4 12.89 19.75 1.79
CA LEU A 4 11.64 20.33 1.27
C LEU A 4 10.73 20.73 2.44
N HIS A 5 11.25 21.51 3.38
CA HIS A 5 10.45 22.20 4.40
C HIS A 5 11.04 23.59 4.61
N SER A 6 10.72 24.49 3.68
CA SER A 6 10.54 25.92 3.91
C SER A 6 9.95 26.52 2.64
N LEU A 7 8.67 26.26 2.41
CA LEU A 7 7.85 27.19 1.64
C LEU A 7 6.93 27.83 2.67
N ASN A 8 7.23 29.11 2.88
CA ASN A 8 6.55 30.12 3.68
C ASN A 8 5.12 29.82 4.12
N GLU A 9 4.81 30.33 5.32
CA GLU A 9 3.48 30.68 5.82
C GLU A 9 2.77 31.73 4.94
N GLU A 10 2.72 31.51 3.62
CA GLU A 10 1.73 32.16 2.77
C GLU A 10 0.43 31.38 2.95
N LYS A 11 -0.63 32.07 3.40
CA LYS A 11 -1.99 31.55 3.43
C LYS A 11 -2.26 30.75 2.16
N VAL A 12 -2.27 29.43 2.30
CA VAL A 12 -2.80 28.52 1.29
C VAL A 12 -4.17 29.08 0.91
N SER A 13 -4.34 29.49 -0.35
CA SER A 13 -5.60 30.11 -0.76
C SER A 13 -6.74 29.11 -0.54
N GLU A 14 -7.93 29.56 -0.13
CA GLU A 14 -9.12 28.67 0.06
C GLU A 14 -9.41 27.77 -1.16
N LYS A 15 -8.96 28.17 -2.36
CA LYS A 15 -9.05 27.35 -3.58
C LYS A 15 -8.14 26.12 -3.54
N CYS A 16 -6.95 26.23 -2.95
CA CYS A 16 -6.00 25.13 -2.83
C CYS A 16 -6.49 24.06 -1.84
N ASP A 17 -7.15 24.47 -0.76
CA ASP A 17 -7.77 23.53 0.21
C ASP A 17 -8.86 22.69 -0.47
N ARG A 18 -9.71 23.33 -1.27
CA ARG A 18 -10.75 22.62 -2.04
C ARG A 18 -10.17 21.64 -3.07
N CYS A 19 -9.07 22.00 -3.73
CA CYS A 19 -8.41 21.10 -4.69
C CYS A 19 -7.80 19.88 -3.97
N ALA A 20 -7.15 20.09 -2.82
CA ALA A 20 -6.61 19.00 -2.01
C ALA A 20 -7.71 18.03 -1.54
N ASP A 21 -8.84 18.57 -1.06
CA ASP A 21 -10.01 17.77 -0.66
C ASP A 21 -10.57 16.94 -1.82
N LEU A 22 -10.66 17.52 -3.02
CA LEU A 22 -11.20 16.84 -4.18
C LEU A 22 -10.23 15.75 -4.68
N ALA A 23 -8.94 16.05 -4.73
CA ALA A 23 -7.89 15.08 -5.07
C ALA A 23 -7.90 13.89 -4.10
N GLN A 24 -8.03 14.14 -2.79
CA GLN A 24 -8.14 13.10 -1.77
C GLN A 24 -9.38 12.23 -1.95
N LYS A 25 -10.55 12.83 -2.24
CA LYS A 25 -11.78 12.09 -2.53
C LYS A 25 -11.66 11.23 -3.78
N ASN A 26 -11.08 11.77 -4.85
CA ASN A 26 -10.86 11.06 -6.10
C ASN A 26 -9.89 9.88 -5.91
N PHE A 27 -8.82 10.07 -5.13
CA PHE A 27 -7.91 8.99 -4.73
C PHE A 27 -8.63 7.89 -3.95
N ASN A 28 -9.37 8.22 -2.89
CA ASN A 28 -10.09 7.22 -2.09
C ASN A 28 -11.06 6.41 -2.96
N ARG A 29 -11.86 7.10 -3.78
CA ARG A 29 -12.80 6.47 -4.71
C ARG A 29 -12.08 5.55 -5.68
N PHE A 30 -10.98 6.01 -6.30
CA PHE A 30 -10.18 5.21 -7.21
C PHE A 30 -9.63 3.95 -6.54
N VAL A 31 -9.13 4.05 -5.30
CA VAL A 31 -8.60 2.88 -4.59
C VAL A 31 -9.69 1.87 -4.28
N GLU A 32 -10.79 2.31 -3.69
CA GLU A 32 -11.86 1.43 -3.21
C GLU A 32 -12.67 0.81 -4.34
N GLU A 33 -13.03 1.61 -5.34
CA GLU A 33 -13.96 1.20 -6.40
C GLU A 33 -13.26 0.57 -7.60
N LYS A 34 -11.97 0.87 -7.82
CA LYS A 34 -11.23 0.39 -9.00
C LYS A 34 -10.01 -0.44 -8.64
N LEU A 35 -9.03 0.15 -7.94
CA LEU A 35 -7.74 -0.50 -7.73
C LEU A 35 -7.84 -1.79 -6.93
N LEU A 36 -8.39 -1.75 -5.71
CA LEU A 36 -8.43 -2.92 -4.83
C LEU A 36 -9.27 -4.06 -5.43
N PRO A 37 -10.43 -3.81 -6.09
CA PRO A 37 -11.12 -4.86 -6.85
C PRO A 37 -10.27 -5.49 -7.96
N GLU A 38 -9.58 -4.67 -8.78
CA GLU A 38 -8.71 -5.16 -9.86
C GLU A 38 -7.56 -6.00 -9.30
N LEU A 39 -6.88 -5.53 -8.25
CA LEU A 39 -5.82 -6.29 -7.58
C LEU A 39 -6.36 -7.61 -6.98
N ARG A 40 -7.53 -7.60 -6.33
CA ARG A 40 -8.13 -8.84 -5.80
C ARG A 40 -8.53 -9.85 -6.87
N SER A 41 -8.76 -9.40 -8.10
CA SER A 41 -9.08 -10.28 -9.23
C SER A 41 -7.85 -11.02 -9.77
N LEU A 42 -6.66 -10.49 -9.53
CA LEU A 42 -5.39 -11.13 -9.91
C LEU A 42 -5.00 -12.11 -8.82
N LYS A 43 -5.10 -13.40 -9.14
CA LYS A 43 -4.90 -14.50 -8.19
C LYS A 43 -3.69 -15.36 -8.55
N SER A 44 -3.18 -16.06 -7.53
CA SER A 44 -2.07 -16.99 -7.66
C SER A 44 -2.17 -18.08 -6.59
N SER A 45 -1.73 -19.29 -6.92
CA SER A 45 -1.50 -20.37 -5.96
C SER A 45 -0.12 -20.28 -5.29
N THR A 46 0.69 -19.28 -5.63
CA THR A 46 2.08 -19.10 -5.15
C THR A 46 2.31 -17.69 -4.62
N THR A 47 2.93 -17.53 -3.44
CA THR A 47 3.24 -16.22 -2.86
C THR A 47 4.42 -15.50 -3.52
N GLY A 48 4.49 -14.18 -3.32
CA GLY A 48 5.53 -13.31 -3.89
C GLY A 48 5.26 -12.95 -5.35
N LEU A 49 6.22 -12.30 -6.01
CA LEU A 49 6.14 -11.93 -7.43
C LEU A 49 7.30 -12.61 -8.16
N ASN A 50 7.01 -13.38 -9.22
CA ASN A 50 8.00 -14.21 -9.90
C ASN A 50 8.80 -15.11 -8.93
N ARG A 51 8.13 -15.63 -7.89
CA ARG A 51 8.70 -16.46 -6.81
C ARG A 51 9.67 -15.72 -5.88
N LEU A 52 9.90 -14.42 -6.07
CA LEU A 52 10.59 -13.59 -5.11
C LEU A 52 9.60 -13.09 -4.05
N VAL A 53 9.87 -13.37 -2.78
CA VAL A 53 9.06 -12.87 -1.66
C VAL A 53 9.76 -11.70 -1.02
N ILE A 54 9.21 -10.51 -1.22
CA ILE A 54 9.55 -9.31 -0.44
C ILE A 54 8.33 -9.03 0.43
N PRO A 55 8.39 -9.27 1.76
CA PRO A 55 7.27 -8.98 2.63
C PRO A 55 6.95 -7.48 2.67
N PRO A 56 5.71 -7.11 2.98
CA PRO A 56 5.38 -5.72 3.27
C PRO A 56 6.28 -5.12 4.36
N MET A 57 6.58 -3.82 4.24
CA MET A 57 7.46 -3.12 5.19
C MET A 57 7.00 -3.20 6.64
N TRP A 58 5.69 -3.18 6.88
CA TRP A 58 5.12 -3.31 8.23
C TRP A 58 5.35 -4.71 8.85
N ILE A 59 5.53 -5.76 8.04
CA ILE A 59 5.96 -7.09 8.52
C ILE A 59 7.44 -7.06 8.93
N ILE A 60 8.30 -6.49 8.07
CA ILE A 60 9.76 -6.45 8.27
C ILE A 60 10.11 -5.65 9.53
N LEU A 61 9.43 -4.52 9.75
CA LEU A 61 9.66 -3.65 10.90
C LEU A 61 8.94 -4.13 12.17
N GLY A 62 7.84 -4.89 12.04
CA GLY A 62 6.93 -5.26 13.12
C GLY A 62 7.27 -6.54 13.89
N ALA A 63 8.57 -6.85 14.06
CA ALA A 63 9.10 -7.89 14.97
C ALA A 63 9.19 -9.33 14.45
N VAL A 64 9.23 -9.57 13.14
CA VAL A 64 9.54 -10.89 12.57
C VAL A 64 10.97 -10.89 12.04
N ASP A 65 11.93 -11.32 12.87
CA ASP A 65 13.31 -11.53 12.43
C ASP A 65 13.43 -12.89 11.73
N ARG A 66 13.67 -12.88 10.42
CA ARG A 66 13.95 -14.10 9.65
C ARG A 66 15.09 -13.90 8.66
N PRO A 67 15.98 -14.91 8.55
CA PRO A 67 17.11 -14.86 7.62
C PRO A 67 16.69 -15.00 6.14
N SER A 68 15.48 -15.50 5.85
CA SER A 68 14.98 -15.59 4.47
C SER A 68 13.45 -15.72 4.41
N TYR A 69 12.87 -15.15 3.35
CA TYR A 69 11.46 -15.23 3.02
C TYR A 69 11.25 -16.25 1.90
N LYS A 70 10.66 -17.41 2.23
CA LYS A 70 10.44 -18.49 1.26
C LYS A 70 9.07 -18.36 0.61
N THR A 71 9.01 -18.64 -0.68
CA THR A 71 7.78 -18.85 -1.43
C THR A 71 6.91 -19.93 -0.77
N LYS A 72 5.60 -19.69 -0.74
CA LYS A 72 4.57 -20.64 -0.32
C LYS A 72 3.68 -20.98 -1.51
N THR A 73 3.15 -22.20 -1.49
CA THR A 73 2.21 -22.69 -2.50
C THR A 73 0.95 -23.19 -1.83
N SER A 74 -0.17 -23.05 -2.52
CA SER A 74 -1.49 -23.56 -2.14
C SER A 74 -2.05 -24.44 -3.26
N ASP A 75 -3.00 -25.31 -2.93
CA ASP A 75 -3.74 -26.09 -3.92
C ASP A 75 -4.73 -25.22 -4.70
N GLU A 76 -5.12 -24.07 -4.13
CA GLU A 76 -6.07 -23.12 -4.70
C GLU A 76 -5.39 -21.77 -5.02
N GLU A 77 -5.97 -20.99 -5.94
CA GLU A 77 -5.53 -19.62 -6.21
C GLU A 77 -6.05 -18.64 -5.15
N GLU A 78 -5.58 -18.80 -3.91
CA GLU A 78 -6.06 -18.03 -2.75
C GLU A 78 -5.28 -16.72 -2.50
N TYR A 79 -4.11 -16.57 -3.09
CA TYR A 79 -3.30 -15.36 -2.92
C TYR A 79 -3.70 -14.31 -3.95
N VAL A 80 -3.78 -13.04 -3.51
CA VAL A 80 -4.10 -11.88 -4.36
C VAL A 80 -2.89 -10.98 -4.48
N ILE A 81 -2.78 -10.24 -5.58
CA ILE A 81 -1.72 -9.23 -5.69
C ILE A 81 -1.99 -8.10 -4.68
N THR A 82 -0.94 -7.70 -3.95
CA THR A 82 -0.97 -6.55 -3.06
C THR A 82 0.12 -5.57 -3.47
N HIS A 83 -0.13 -4.27 -3.30
CA HIS A 83 0.91 -3.25 -3.42
C HIS A 83 1.86 -3.26 -2.21
N SER A 84 1.33 -3.62 -1.04
CA SER A 84 2.05 -3.72 0.24
C SER A 84 2.62 -2.42 0.83
N ASP A 85 2.46 -1.30 0.13
CA ASP A 85 2.88 0.05 0.56
C ASP A 85 1.91 1.12 0.04
N LEU A 86 0.62 0.80 -0.03
CA LEU A 86 -0.36 1.70 -0.65
C LEU A 86 -0.74 2.85 0.29
N GLY A 87 -0.51 4.08 -0.17
CA GLY A 87 -0.93 5.30 0.50
C GLY A 87 -0.79 6.51 -0.43
N PRO A 88 -1.19 7.73 0.00
CA PRO A 88 -1.24 8.91 -0.87
C PRO A 88 0.11 9.28 -1.50
N HIS A 89 1.21 8.89 -0.86
CA HIS A 89 2.56 9.20 -1.32
C HIS A 89 3.02 8.35 -2.52
N ASN A 90 2.34 7.23 -2.80
CA ASN A 90 2.62 6.32 -3.92
C ASN A 90 1.61 6.47 -5.07
N ILE A 91 0.90 7.61 -5.11
CA ILE A 91 -0.11 7.92 -6.12
C ILE A 91 0.25 9.23 -6.79
N MET A 92 0.19 9.23 -8.12
CA MET A 92 0.30 10.46 -8.91
C MET A 92 -1.09 10.93 -9.31
N ILE A 93 -1.33 12.22 -9.12
CA ILE A 93 -2.59 12.90 -9.44
C ILE A 93 -2.31 13.95 -10.51
N ASP A 94 -3.17 14.02 -11.51
CA ASP A 94 -3.14 15.09 -12.50
C ASP A 94 -3.61 16.41 -11.89
N MET A 95 -2.82 17.47 -12.04
CA MET A 95 -3.10 18.74 -11.36
C MET A 95 -4.27 19.54 -11.96
N GLU A 96 -4.69 19.22 -13.19
CA GLU A 96 -5.80 19.92 -13.86
C GLU A 96 -7.15 19.27 -13.56
N THR A 97 -7.19 17.93 -13.60
CA THR A 97 -8.39 17.11 -13.42
C THR A 97 -8.56 16.62 -11.99
N LEU A 98 -7.48 16.59 -11.21
CA LEU A 98 -7.42 16.03 -9.85
C LEU A 98 -7.76 14.54 -9.78
N GLU A 99 -7.60 13.82 -10.89
CA GLU A 99 -7.81 12.37 -10.99
C GLU A 99 -6.48 11.61 -10.87
N VAL A 100 -6.55 10.35 -10.43
CA VAL A 100 -5.38 9.47 -10.33
C VAL A 100 -4.90 9.08 -11.73
N ILE A 101 -3.60 9.28 -11.99
CA ILE A 101 -2.98 8.91 -13.27
C ILE A 101 -2.08 7.68 -13.18
N SER A 102 -1.46 7.44 -12.03
CA SER A 102 -0.61 6.27 -11.85
C SER A 102 -0.42 5.91 -10.38
N ILE A 103 -0.09 4.64 -10.17
CA ILE A 103 0.35 4.08 -8.90
C ILE A 103 1.82 3.69 -9.10
N ILE A 104 2.67 4.12 -8.20
CA ILE A 104 4.13 3.93 -8.28
C ILE A 104 4.64 3.12 -7.09
N ASP A 105 5.93 2.79 -7.10
CA ASP A 105 6.60 2.14 -5.96
C ASP A 105 6.09 0.73 -5.62
N TRP A 106 6.12 -0.16 -6.63
CA TRP A 106 5.67 -1.55 -6.52
C TRP A 106 6.72 -2.50 -5.91
N GLU A 107 7.80 -2.00 -5.29
CA GLU A 107 8.93 -2.85 -4.88
C GLU A 107 8.57 -3.89 -3.80
N TYR A 108 7.57 -3.60 -2.96
CA TYR A 108 7.02 -4.52 -1.95
C TYR A 108 5.84 -5.35 -2.46
N SER A 109 5.50 -5.23 -3.74
CA SER A 109 4.31 -5.89 -4.28
C SER A 109 4.52 -7.39 -4.48
N GLY A 110 3.46 -8.17 -4.26
CA GLY A 110 3.50 -9.61 -4.45
C GLY A 110 2.16 -10.27 -4.18
N TYR A 111 2.07 -11.57 -4.47
CA TYR A 111 0.91 -12.37 -4.11
C TYR A 111 0.96 -12.76 -2.63
N PHE A 112 -0.08 -12.40 -1.87
CA PHE A 112 -0.22 -12.68 -0.44
C PHE A 112 -1.68 -13.02 -0.10
N PRO A 113 -1.97 -13.56 1.10
CA PRO A 113 -3.34 -13.70 1.56
C PRO A 113 -4.11 -12.36 1.50
N PRO A 114 -5.42 -12.35 1.19
CA PRO A 114 -6.19 -11.12 1.03
C PRO A 114 -6.11 -10.14 2.21
N GLU A 115 -5.86 -10.64 3.41
CA GLU A 115 -5.71 -9.87 4.65
C GLU A 115 -4.47 -8.95 4.63
N PHE A 116 -3.50 -9.22 3.76
CA PHE A 116 -2.30 -8.40 3.53
C PHE A 116 -2.58 -7.16 2.67
N GLN A 117 -3.74 -7.08 2.02
CA GLN A 117 -4.10 -5.95 1.15
C GLN A 117 -4.49 -4.71 1.96
N LYS A 118 -3.50 -4.14 2.65
CA LYS A 118 -3.60 -2.94 3.46
C LYS A 118 -3.33 -1.69 2.62
N TRP A 119 -4.00 -0.61 2.98
CA TRP A 119 -3.75 0.73 2.45
C TRP A 119 -4.19 1.77 3.48
N GLY A 120 -3.76 3.02 3.31
CA GLY A 120 -4.23 4.15 4.10
C GLY A 120 -4.77 5.25 3.19
N ALA A 121 -5.91 5.84 3.52
CA ALA A 121 -6.42 7.02 2.84
C ALA A 121 -5.57 8.24 3.19
N THR A 122 -5.01 8.28 4.41
CA THR A 122 -4.04 9.29 4.83
C THR A 122 -2.66 8.71 5.10
N ARG A 123 -1.65 9.58 5.20
CA ARG A 123 -0.31 9.19 5.65
C ARG A 123 -0.34 8.60 7.06
N GLU A 124 -1.15 9.17 7.95
CA GLU A 124 -1.29 8.68 9.33
C GLU A 124 -1.89 7.28 9.38
N GLU A 125 -2.98 7.05 8.64
CA GLU A 125 -3.61 5.72 8.54
C GLU A 125 -2.65 4.68 7.93
N HIS A 126 -1.89 5.07 6.91
CA HIS A 126 -0.89 4.20 6.31
C HIS A 126 0.16 3.77 7.35
N PHE A 127 0.71 4.70 8.13
CA PHE A 127 1.69 4.37 9.17
C PHE A 127 1.09 3.72 10.42
N ALA A 128 -0.22 3.79 10.62
CA ALA A 128 -0.88 3.09 11.71
C ALA A 128 -0.72 1.56 11.58
N HIS A 129 -0.67 1.02 10.36
CA HIS A 129 -0.44 -0.40 10.09
C HIS A 129 0.89 -0.92 10.65
N PHE A 130 1.89 -0.04 10.78
CA PHE A 130 3.22 -0.39 11.29
C PHE A 130 3.26 -0.55 12.82
N LYS A 131 2.21 -0.09 13.52
CA LYS A 131 2.16 -0.08 14.98
C LYS A 131 1.38 -1.28 15.55
N ASP A 132 0.64 -2.01 14.72
CA ASP A 132 -0.15 -3.16 15.15
C ASP A 132 0.71 -4.44 15.09
N GLU A 133 1.54 -4.62 16.12
CA GLU A 133 2.43 -5.78 16.20
C GLU A 133 1.68 -7.12 16.31
N ASP A 134 0.53 -7.14 16.98
CA ASP A 134 -0.25 -8.38 17.17
C ASP A 134 -0.88 -8.84 15.86
N LEU A 135 -1.45 -7.91 15.09
CA LEU A 135 -1.90 -8.19 13.74
C LEU A 135 -0.73 -8.59 12.85
N THR A 136 0.42 -7.91 12.97
CA THR A 136 1.62 -8.23 12.20
C THR A 136 2.08 -9.66 12.46
N ARG A 137 2.20 -10.07 13.72
CA ARG A 137 2.55 -11.45 14.12
C ARG A 137 1.53 -12.46 13.62
N LYS A 138 0.23 -12.15 13.73
CA LYS A 138 -0.86 -13.01 13.25
C LYS A 138 -0.79 -13.23 11.73
N LEU A 139 -0.62 -12.16 10.97
CA LEU A 139 -0.54 -12.21 9.51
C LEU A 139 0.74 -12.88 9.04
N ALA A 140 1.88 -12.58 9.67
CA ALA A 140 3.14 -13.27 9.40
C ALA A 140 2.99 -14.79 9.52
N ALA A 141 2.33 -15.28 10.57
CA ALA A 141 2.12 -16.71 10.77
C ALA A 141 1.35 -17.38 9.61
N THR A 142 0.44 -16.66 8.93
CA THR A 142 -0.35 -17.22 7.80
C THR A 142 0.50 -17.58 6.58
N ILE A 143 1.60 -16.86 6.37
CA ILE A 143 2.57 -17.12 5.30
C ILE A 143 3.84 -17.79 5.82
N GLY A 144 3.77 -18.33 7.04
CA GLY A 144 4.89 -18.96 7.72
C GLY A 144 6.09 -18.02 7.84
N LEU A 145 5.82 -16.72 8.01
CA LEU A 145 6.73 -15.70 8.50
C LEU A 145 6.60 -15.59 10.03
#